data_AF-A0A7S3X4H5-F1
#
_entry.id   AF-A0A7S3X4H5-F1
#
_cell.length_a   1.000
_cell.length_b   1.000
_cell.length_c   1.000
_cell.angle_alpha   90.00
_cell.angle_beta   90.00
_cell.angle_gamma   90.00
#
_symmetry.space_group_name_H-M   'P 1'
#
loop_
_entity.id
_entity.type
_entity.pdbx_description
1 polymer ?
#
loop_
_entity_poly.entity_id
_entity_poly.type
_entity_poly.pdbx_seq_one_letter_code
_entity_poly.pdbx_strand_id
1 'polypeptide(L)'
;MLSKASSPQRIALLQLGRPAPGCNNIVDGLLRFAEQRENVKLFGFINGLKGMLNDQVVEMTRESFGPYNNLGGQDYLGRSEDVLRTPGHHEAAIAAAKKYDFDGIVIVGATHTMTDVSVLAEKFLENGVKTRLIHIPATVDGNIHHKYIETSLGYDTASKVYSQLIGNMLTDSASAIKYWYFIRLMGAEPTHLAMECALKTQPNIVLVSEECASRNETLTDIVNKIADVCEKRAADGNNYGCVLIPEGLLSFVSAFKHLISEFNQIFREGVTSQDEQQKLAHKMYESDEFIKGKLTPWSYSLYQTLPDFMKLQLLTERELEGSVKLSHIETEKLVAYLVDEELKKRKAAGTYKAAFAPVTHFFGYQGRCGHPSLFDCSLGSTYGFAAGVLLENGLNAVTVTINSVNLAPSEWRVGGVPILSLLKSQPKSGFPSTQLVVNSEMVDLEGKPYQHLKSVQRSWISVDQYKNPGPIQFYLKDQQHEVPMVINQLYNTTTNISEEIRGLCASIQNDALFTEHQHLLYAALSSLKSAKQVINSMSNQMTD
;
A
#
# COMPACT_ATOMS: atom_id res chain seq x y z
N MET A 1 9.48 21.40 32.49
CA MET A 1 8.91 22.39 31.57
C MET A 1 9.69 22.28 30.26
N LEU A 2 9.12 21.65 29.24
CA LEU A 2 9.69 21.71 27.89
C LEU A 2 9.53 23.17 27.42
N SER A 3 10.63 23.84 27.08
CA SER A 3 10.57 25.18 26.50
C SER A 3 9.68 25.10 25.24
N LYS A 4 8.74 26.04 25.10
CA LYS A 4 7.96 26.20 23.87
C LYS A 4 8.96 26.27 22.70
N ALA A 5 8.94 25.28 21.81
CA ALA A 5 9.75 25.32 20.61
C ALA A 5 9.39 26.61 19.83
N SER A 6 10.38 27.27 19.23
CA SER A 6 10.11 28.36 18.28
C SER A 6 9.26 27.81 17.14
N SER A 7 8.21 28.54 16.76
CA SER A 7 7.35 28.18 15.61
C SER A 7 8.24 27.92 14.38
N PRO A 8 8.02 26.83 13.62
CA PRO A 8 8.80 26.52 12.43
C PRO A 8 8.60 27.62 11.40
N GLN A 9 9.68 28.19 10.89
CA GLN A 9 9.65 29.26 9.89
C GLN A 9 9.86 28.69 8.49
N ARG A 10 10.58 27.57 8.35
CA ARG A 10 10.94 26.99 7.04
C ARG A 10 10.62 25.50 7.01
N ILE A 11 9.60 25.13 6.25
CA ILE A 11 9.13 23.75 6.13
C ILE A 11 9.32 23.28 4.68
N ALA A 12 9.95 22.12 4.48
CA ALA A 12 10.07 21.50 3.16
C ALA A 12 9.12 20.31 3.01
N LEU A 13 8.66 20.04 1.79
CA LEU A 13 7.87 18.88 1.41
C LEU A 13 8.73 17.97 0.50
N LEU A 14 8.86 16.71 0.89
CA LEU A 14 9.52 15.66 0.12
C LEU A 14 8.53 14.55 -0.18
N GLN A 15 8.15 14.39 -1.44
CA GLN A 15 7.27 13.31 -1.87
C GLN A 15 8.11 12.13 -2.37
N LEU A 16 7.90 10.95 -1.78
CA LEU A 16 8.59 9.71 -2.13
C LEU A 16 7.57 8.65 -2.56
N GLY A 17 7.98 7.81 -3.50
CA GLY A 17 7.18 6.70 -3.97
C GLY A 17 6.09 7.06 -5.00
N ARG A 18 5.17 6.10 -5.20
CA ARG A 18 4.19 6.17 -6.28
C ARG A 18 3.11 7.23 -6.00
N PRO A 19 2.55 7.88 -7.04
CA PRO A 19 1.46 8.85 -6.86
C PRO A 19 0.24 8.20 -6.21
N ALA A 20 -0.45 8.99 -5.40
CA ALA A 20 -1.73 8.67 -4.81
C ALA A 20 -2.65 9.88 -4.99
N PRO A 21 -3.95 9.69 -5.30
CA PRO A 21 -4.91 10.78 -5.38
C PRO A 21 -4.99 11.53 -4.04
N GLY A 22 -5.01 12.87 -4.09
CA GLY A 22 -5.04 13.72 -2.91
C GLY A 22 -3.66 14.19 -2.44
N CYS A 23 -2.55 13.73 -3.03
CA CYS A 23 -1.22 14.24 -2.70
C CYS A 23 -1.08 15.76 -2.92
N ASN A 24 -1.72 16.32 -3.95
CA ASN A 24 -1.78 17.77 -4.14
C ASN A 24 -2.53 18.45 -2.98
N ASN A 25 -3.56 17.83 -2.40
CA ASN A 25 -4.27 18.37 -1.24
C ASN A 25 -3.41 18.45 0.02
N ILE A 26 -2.35 17.63 0.15
CA ILE A 26 -1.34 17.83 1.23
C ILE A 26 -0.69 19.20 1.11
N VAL A 27 -0.37 19.63 -0.12
CA VAL A 27 0.20 20.96 -0.39
C VAL A 27 -0.80 22.04 -0.02
N ASP A 28 -2.09 21.87 -0.36
CA ASP A 28 -3.16 22.78 0.07
C ASP A 28 -3.22 22.91 1.60
N GLY A 29 -3.17 21.79 2.32
CA GLY A 29 -3.16 21.75 3.78
C GLY A 29 -1.97 22.48 4.40
N LEU A 30 -0.77 22.26 3.86
CA LEU A 30 0.44 22.97 4.30
C LEU A 30 0.36 24.47 4.01
N LEU A 31 -0.12 24.86 2.82
CA LEU A 31 -0.32 26.27 2.45
C LEU A 31 -1.30 26.95 3.40
N ARG A 32 -2.42 26.30 3.72
CA ARG A 32 -3.39 26.81 4.73
C ARG A 32 -2.76 26.95 6.10
N PHE A 33 -1.91 26.00 6.50
CA PHE A 33 -1.16 26.11 7.74
C PHE A 33 -0.27 27.35 7.71
N ALA A 34 0.55 27.52 6.67
CA ALA A 34 1.49 28.64 6.54
C ALA A 34 0.78 30.01 6.49
N GLU A 35 -0.33 30.14 5.76
CA GLU A 35 -1.12 31.38 5.66
C GLU A 35 -1.72 31.86 6.99
N GLN A 36 -1.91 30.94 7.94
CA GLN A 36 -2.43 31.24 9.28
C GLN A 36 -1.33 31.58 10.31
N ARG A 37 -0.04 31.50 9.94
CA ARG A 37 1.09 31.82 10.81
C ARG A 37 1.94 32.92 10.20
N GLU A 38 2.51 33.76 11.04
CA GLU A 38 3.46 34.77 10.57
C GLU A 38 4.81 34.12 10.20
N ASN A 39 5.37 34.51 9.07
CA ASN A 39 6.74 34.17 8.63
C ASN A 39 7.00 32.67 8.37
N VAL A 40 5.97 31.88 8.06
CA VAL A 40 6.15 30.48 7.61
C VAL A 40 6.30 30.44 6.09
N LYS A 41 7.42 29.89 5.62
CA LYS A 41 7.70 29.63 4.21
C LYS A 41 7.74 28.13 3.93
N LEU A 42 7.11 27.75 2.83
CA LEU A 42 7.04 26.37 2.38
C LEU A 42 7.95 26.15 1.18
N PHE A 43 8.62 25.02 1.16
CA PHE A 43 9.51 24.61 0.10
C PHE A 43 9.16 23.21 -0.39
N GLY A 44 9.39 22.91 -1.66
CA GLY A 44 9.16 21.58 -2.23
C GLY A 44 10.39 21.11 -3.00
N PHE A 45 10.78 19.85 -2.83
CA PHE A 45 11.81 19.21 -3.64
C PHE A 45 11.22 18.74 -4.97
N ILE A 46 11.75 19.21 -6.09
CA ILE A 46 11.27 18.83 -7.43
C ILE A 46 11.63 17.36 -7.72
N ASN A 47 10.68 16.54 -8.17
CA ASN A 47 10.86 15.12 -8.44
C ASN A 47 11.40 14.33 -7.23
N GLY A 48 10.98 14.71 -6.02
CA GLY A 48 11.34 14.07 -4.74
C GLY A 48 12.85 13.91 -4.53
N LEU A 49 13.33 12.67 -4.39
CA LEU A 49 14.73 12.41 -4.07
C LEU A 49 15.69 12.99 -5.13
N LYS A 50 15.34 12.89 -6.41
CA LYS A 50 16.17 13.41 -7.50
C LYS A 50 16.40 14.92 -7.34
N GLY A 51 15.38 15.69 -6.96
CA GLY A 51 15.56 17.12 -6.70
C GLY A 51 16.38 17.38 -5.46
N MET A 52 16.20 16.60 -4.40
CA MET A 52 17.02 16.71 -3.19
C MET A 52 18.51 16.48 -3.49
N LEU A 53 18.85 15.47 -4.32
CA LEU A 53 20.23 15.18 -4.73
C LEU A 53 20.81 16.24 -5.66
N ASN A 54 19.98 16.85 -6.51
CA ASN A 54 20.41 17.85 -7.50
C ASN A 54 20.17 19.30 -7.05
N ASP A 55 19.87 19.53 -5.77
CA ASP A 55 19.65 20.87 -5.20
C ASP A 55 18.49 21.65 -5.86
N GLN A 56 17.44 20.93 -6.29
CA GLN A 56 16.26 21.49 -6.95
C GLN A 56 15.12 21.68 -5.95
N VAL A 57 15.06 22.87 -5.36
CA VAL A 57 14.05 23.28 -4.37
C VAL A 57 13.30 24.51 -4.86
N VAL A 58 11.98 24.51 -4.71
CA VAL A 58 11.11 25.66 -5.05
C VAL A 58 10.33 26.14 -3.84
N GLU A 59 10.13 27.45 -3.71
CA GLU A 59 9.21 28.02 -2.72
C GLU A 59 7.76 27.78 -3.19
N MET A 60 6.95 27.15 -2.35
CA MET A 60 5.56 26.82 -2.66
C MET A 60 4.65 27.97 -2.22
N THR A 61 3.87 28.50 -3.15
CA THR A 61 2.94 29.62 -2.92
C THR A 61 1.53 29.27 -3.39
N ARG A 62 0.52 29.96 -2.86
CA ARG A 62 -0.87 29.78 -3.31
C ARG A 62 -1.04 30.04 -4.81
N GLU A 63 -0.31 31.01 -5.35
CA GLU A 63 -0.31 31.36 -6.77
C GLU A 63 0.28 30.25 -7.64
N SER A 64 1.45 29.72 -7.27
CA SER A 64 2.10 28.63 -8.02
C SER A 64 1.32 27.31 -7.93
N PHE A 65 0.66 27.05 -6.80
CA PHE A 65 -0.11 25.83 -6.57
C PHE A 65 -1.55 25.88 -7.10
N GLY A 66 -2.12 27.06 -7.30
CA GLY A 66 -3.53 27.27 -7.68
C GLY A 66 -4.08 26.33 -8.76
N PRO A 67 -3.37 26.13 -9.90
CA PRO A 67 -3.82 25.23 -10.97
C PRO A 67 -3.91 23.75 -10.59
N TYR A 68 -3.22 23.32 -9.54
CA TYR A 68 -3.09 21.91 -9.11
C TYR A 68 -4.06 21.53 -7.99
N ASN A 69 -4.76 22.52 -7.44
CA ASN A 69 -5.65 22.30 -6.30
C ASN A 69 -6.78 21.31 -6.65
N ASN A 70 -6.94 20.28 -5.81
CA ASN A 70 -7.87 19.16 -6.02
C ASN A 70 -7.64 18.34 -7.30
N LEU A 71 -6.53 18.53 -8.04
CA LEU A 71 -6.18 17.64 -9.13
C LEU A 71 -5.52 16.36 -8.59
N GLY A 72 -5.76 15.25 -9.28
CA GLY A 72 -5.03 14.01 -9.04
C GLY A 72 -3.57 14.12 -9.44
N GLY A 73 -2.77 13.12 -9.07
CA GLY A 73 -1.35 13.08 -9.38
C GLY A 73 -0.49 13.91 -8.42
N GLN A 74 0.73 14.18 -8.87
CA GLN A 74 1.81 14.87 -8.14
C GLN A 74 2.58 15.78 -9.10
N ASP A 75 1.91 16.32 -10.11
CA ASP A 75 2.48 17.09 -11.20
C ASP A 75 3.03 18.46 -10.77
N TYR A 76 2.60 19.00 -9.64
CA TYR A 76 3.15 20.25 -9.09
C TYR A 76 4.64 20.16 -8.74
N LEU A 77 5.03 19.14 -7.96
CA LEU A 77 6.44 18.91 -7.60
C LEU A 77 7.10 17.83 -8.45
N GLY A 78 6.32 16.97 -9.11
CA GLY A 78 6.81 15.80 -9.83
C GLY A 78 6.90 14.55 -8.95
N ARG A 79 7.00 13.40 -9.61
CA ARG A 79 7.07 12.07 -8.97
C ARG A 79 8.51 11.67 -8.64
N SER A 80 8.73 10.95 -7.55
CA SER A 80 9.96 10.19 -7.26
C SER A 80 9.67 8.69 -7.18
N GLU A 81 10.51 7.84 -7.75
CA GLU A 81 10.43 6.38 -7.55
C GLU A 81 11.34 5.90 -6.40
N ASP A 82 12.01 6.84 -5.73
CA ASP A 82 13.23 6.54 -4.99
C ASP A 82 13.00 6.37 -3.49
N VAL A 83 13.92 5.64 -2.86
CA VAL A 83 13.95 5.35 -1.42
C VAL A 83 15.13 6.05 -0.76
N LEU A 84 15.01 6.41 0.51
CA LEU A 84 16.03 7.14 1.28
C LEU A 84 16.93 6.18 2.07
N ARG A 85 17.60 5.25 1.38
CA ARG A 85 18.34 4.15 2.05
C ARG A 85 19.86 4.27 2.02
N THR A 86 20.44 4.87 1.00
CA THR A 86 21.91 4.88 0.86
C THR A 86 22.54 5.98 1.71
N PRO A 87 23.79 5.81 2.17
CA PRO A 87 24.51 6.86 2.90
C PRO A 87 24.54 8.19 2.14
N GLY A 88 24.72 8.15 0.81
CA GLY A 88 24.69 9.35 -0.02
C GLY A 88 23.33 10.06 -0.02
N HIS A 89 22.22 9.32 0.08
CA HIS A 89 20.89 9.92 0.23
C HIS A 89 20.76 10.65 1.58
N HIS A 90 21.27 10.05 2.66
CA HIS A 90 21.22 10.66 4.00
C HIS A 90 22.10 11.91 4.08
N GLU A 91 23.30 11.86 3.53
CA GLU A 91 24.22 13.01 3.45
C GLU A 91 23.60 14.17 2.67
N ALA A 92 22.97 13.89 1.53
CA ALA A 92 22.28 14.92 0.75
C ALA A 92 21.11 15.55 1.52
N ALA A 93 20.32 14.75 2.25
CA ALA A 93 19.22 15.25 3.06
C ALA A 93 19.73 16.15 4.20
N ILE A 94 20.84 15.76 4.87
CA ILE A 94 21.51 16.56 5.89
C ILE A 94 22.06 17.87 5.30
N ALA A 95 22.70 17.80 4.13
CA ALA A 95 23.25 18.97 3.45
C ALA A 95 22.15 19.95 3.06
N ALA A 96 21.04 19.47 2.48
CA ALA A 96 19.88 20.28 2.14
C ALA A 96 19.25 20.93 3.38
N ALA A 97 19.04 20.16 4.45
CA ALA A 97 18.50 20.65 5.71
C ALA A 97 19.32 21.79 6.31
N LYS A 98 20.66 21.68 6.30
CA LYS A 98 21.57 22.73 6.77
C LYS A 98 21.62 23.93 5.83
N LYS A 99 21.74 23.69 4.51
CA LYS A 99 21.90 24.75 3.50
C LYS A 99 20.69 25.67 3.44
N TYR A 100 19.48 25.11 3.46
CA TYR A 100 18.24 25.86 3.37
C TYR A 100 17.65 26.22 4.73
N ASP A 101 18.34 25.89 5.83
CA ASP A 101 17.93 26.12 7.22
C ASP A 101 16.49 25.67 7.51
N PHE A 102 16.15 24.43 7.11
CA PHE A 102 14.81 23.89 7.34
C PHE A 102 14.59 23.58 8.82
N ASP A 103 13.48 24.05 9.37
CA ASP A 103 13.03 23.66 10.72
C ASP A 103 12.29 22.32 10.70
N GLY A 104 11.64 22.01 9.57
CA GLY A 104 10.91 20.77 9.37
C GLY A 104 10.93 20.28 7.93
N ILE A 105 10.91 18.95 7.75
CA ILE A 105 10.68 18.30 6.46
C ILE A 105 9.48 17.35 6.64
N VAL A 106 8.44 17.58 5.84
CA VAL A 106 7.28 16.70 5.71
C VAL A 106 7.57 15.72 4.59
N ILE A 107 7.58 14.43 4.91
CA ILE A 107 7.90 13.35 3.98
C ILE A 107 6.62 12.55 3.72
N VAL A 108 6.21 12.45 2.46
CA VAL A 108 5.00 11.74 2.04
C VAL A 108 5.40 10.39 1.44
N GLY A 109 4.79 9.31 1.89
CA GLY A 109 5.03 7.99 1.30
C GLY A 109 4.35 6.84 2.04
N ALA A 110 4.78 5.63 1.72
CA ALA A 110 4.19 4.39 2.25
C ALA A 110 4.96 3.83 3.47
N THR A 111 4.69 2.58 3.85
CA THR A 111 5.33 1.93 5.01
C THR A 111 6.87 1.92 4.94
N HIS A 112 7.46 1.72 3.75
CA HIS A 112 8.91 1.80 3.59
C HIS A 112 9.47 3.21 3.87
N THR A 113 8.72 4.25 3.51
CA THR A 113 9.08 5.64 3.77
C THR A 113 9.07 5.95 5.26
N MET A 114 8.16 5.35 6.04
CA MET A 114 8.20 5.46 7.50
C MET A 114 9.52 4.93 8.07
N THR A 115 9.98 3.74 7.61
CA THR A 115 11.28 3.20 8.00
C THR A 115 12.44 4.13 7.61
N ASP A 116 12.39 4.68 6.40
CA ASP A 116 13.43 5.60 5.93
C ASP A 116 13.46 6.89 6.78
N VAL A 117 12.29 7.42 7.18
CA VAL A 117 12.17 8.57 8.08
C VAL A 117 12.78 8.28 9.45
N SER A 118 12.56 7.09 10.03
CA SER A 118 13.16 6.77 11.33
C SER A 118 14.68 6.72 11.27
N VAL A 119 15.25 6.12 10.22
CA VAL A 119 16.71 6.08 10.02
C VAL A 119 17.26 7.48 9.78
N LEU A 120 16.58 8.30 8.96
CA LEU A 120 17.01 9.66 8.68
C LEU A 120 16.95 10.55 9.92
N ALA A 121 15.95 10.38 10.79
CA ALA A 121 15.82 11.11 12.04
C ALA A 121 17.00 10.83 12.99
N GLU A 122 17.43 9.57 13.09
CA GLU A 122 18.63 9.19 13.86
C GLU A 122 19.87 9.85 13.27
N LYS A 123 20.03 9.84 11.94
CA LYS A 123 21.17 10.49 11.27
C LYS A 123 21.19 12.00 11.47
N PHE A 124 20.02 12.65 11.49
CA PHE A 124 19.91 14.08 11.78
C PHE A 124 20.36 14.38 13.21
N LEU A 125 19.97 13.55 14.18
CA LEU A 125 20.39 13.66 15.58
C LEU A 125 21.92 13.51 15.72
N GLU A 126 22.50 12.47 15.12
CA GLU A 126 23.95 12.20 15.13
C GLU A 126 24.77 13.37 14.55
N ASN A 127 24.22 14.07 13.55
CA ASN A 127 24.88 15.17 12.84
C ASN A 127 24.51 16.57 13.38
N GLY A 128 23.81 16.64 14.52
CA GLY A 128 23.41 17.89 15.17
C GLY A 128 22.46 18.76 14.32
N VAL A 129 21.64 18.14 13.47
CA VAL A 129 20.69 18.83 12.61
C VAL A 129 19.43 19.18 13.40
N LYS A 130 19.03 20.46 13.42
CA LYS A 130 17.84 20.94 14.16
C LYS A 130 16.51 20.52 13.53
N THR A 131 16.55 20.15 12.26
CA THR A 131 15.39 19.87 11.42
C THR A 131 14.60 18.67 11.92
N ARG A 132 13.27 18.81 12.01
CA ARG A 132 12.36 17.75 12.42
C ARG A 132 11.71 17.07 11.21
N LEU A 133 11.42 15.79 11.31
CA LEU A 133 10.82 15.00 10.24
C LEU A 133 9.41 14.56 10.63
N ILE A 134 8.43 14.88 9.79
CA ILE A 134 7.04 14.39 9.92
C ILE A 134 6.70 13.55 8.71
N HIS A 135 6.12 12.38 8.93
CA HIS A 135 5.65 11.51 7.85
C HIS A 135 4.14 11.67 7.60
N ILE A 136 3.71 11.61 6.34
CA ILE A 136 2.28 11.51 5.96
C ILE A 136 2.04 10.19 5.21
N PRO A 137 1.10 9.34 5.68
CA PRO A 137 0.81 8.06 5.06
C PRO A 137 0.03 8.20 3.74
N ALA A 138 0.69 7.90 2.62
CA ALA A 138 0.09 7.97 1.29
C ALA A 138 0.42 6.70 0.47
N THR A 139 -0.63 5.99 0.06
CA THR A 139 -0.56 4.83 -0.82
C THR A 139 -1.96 4.39 -1.21
N VAL A 140 -2.10 3.91 -2.44
CA VAL A 140 -3.36 3.35 -2.97
C VAL A 140 -3.61 1.92 -2.50
N ASP A 141 -2.64 1.26 -1.87
CA ASP A 141 -2.72 -0.15 -1.49
C ASP A 141 -3.58 -0.38 -0.22
N GLY A 142 -3.88 0.68 0.54
CA GLY A 142 -4.63 0.58 1.80
C GLY A 142 -3.89 -0.18 2.91
N ASN A 143 -2.56 -0.34 2.77
CA ASN A 143 -1.74 -1.22 3.61
C ASN A 143 -1.07 -0.53 4.81
N ILE A 144 -1.35 0.75 5.00
CA ILE A 144 -0.94 1.51 6.18
C ILE A 144 -2.14 1.52 7.12
N HIS A 145 -2.32 0.40 7.80
CA HIS A 145 -3.38 0.24 8.77
C HIS A 145 -2.76 -0.18 10.09
N HIS A 146 -3.04 0.57 11.13
CA HIS A 146 -2.59 0.27 12.47
C HIS A 146 -3.71 0.67 13.43
N LYS A 147 -3.66 0.18 14.67
CA LYS A 147 -4.59 0.63 15.72
C LYS A 147 -4.72 2.15 15.82
N TYR A 148 -3.65 2.86 15.47
CA TYR A 148 -3.58 4.32 15.52
C TYR A 148 -3.62 5.00 14.16
N ILE A 149 -3.76 4.28 13.05
CA ILE A 149 -3.76 4.84 11.69
C ILE A 149 -4.86 4.14 10.90
N GLU A 150 -5.95 4.85 10.61
CA GLU A 150 -7.15 4.24 10.05
C GLU A 150 -7.07 3.98 8.54
N THR A 151 -6.35 4.82 7.81
CA THR A 151 -6.20 4.67 6.37
C THR A 151 -4.97 5.42 5.87
N SER A 152 -4.60 5.12 4.62
CA SER A 152 -3.69 5.92 3.82
C SER A 152 -4.46 6.81 2.84
N LEU A 153 -3.82 7.92 2.46
CA LEU A 153 -4.32 8.80 1.40
C LEU A 153 -4.30 8.11 0.04
N GLY A 154 -5.40 8.23 -0.71
CA GLY A 154 -5.56 7.77 -2.10
C GLY A 154 -6.20 6.39 -2.24
N TYR A 155 -6.34 5.62 -1.15
CA TYR A 155 -6.99 4.31 -1.17
C TYR A 155 -8.47 4.40 -1.58
N ASP A 156 -9.20 5.39 -1.06
CA ASP A 156 -10.62 5.58 -1.38
C ASP A 156 -10.83 5.86 -2.86
N THR A 157 -10.14 6.87 -3.40
CA THR A 157 -10.24 7.24 -4.81
C THR A 157 -9.86 6.07 -5.72
N ALA A 158 -8.74 5.41 -5.45
CA ALA A 158 -8.29 4.28 -6.26
C ALA A 158 -9.33 3.14 -6.25
N SER A 159 -9.87 2.79 -5.09
CA SER A 159 -10.89 1.76 -4.96
C SER A 159 -12.17 2.10 -5.73
N LYS A 160 -12.62 3.36 -5.70
CA LYS A 160 -13.80 3.83 -6.46
C LYS A 160 -13.57 3.76 -7.96
N VAL A 161 -12.41 4.22 -8.45
CA VAL A 161 -12.05 4.16 -9.88
C VAL A 161 -12.00 2.71 -10.38
N TYR A 162 -11.34 1.80 -9.65
CA TYR A 162 -11.27 0.40 -10.07
C TYR A 162 -12.63 -0.29 -9.99
N SER A 163 -13.42 -0.03 -8.94
CA SER A 163 -14.75 -0.59 -8.80
C SER A 163 -15.70 -0.13 -9.92
N GLN A 164 -15.59 1.11 -10.37
CA GLN A 164 -16.33 1.60 -11.55
C GLN A 164 -15.95 0.80 -12.81
N LEU A 165 -14.66 0.63 -13.08
CA LEU A 165 -14.18 -0.09 -14.26
C LEU A 165 -14.60 -1.56 -14.22
N ILE A 166 -14.44 -2.22 -13.06
CA ILE A 166 -14.87 -3.61 -12.86
C ILE A 166 -16.38 -3.72 -13.02
N GLY A 167 -17.17 -2.84 -12.42
CA GLY A 167 -18.63 -2.82 -12.56
C GLY A 167 -19.08 -2.72 -14.03
N ASN A 168 -18.40 -1.92 -14.84
CA ASN A 168 -18.63 -1.85 -16.28
C ASN A 168 -18.30 -3.18 -16.98
N MET A 169 -17.17 -3.82 -16.64
CA MET A 169 -16.79 -5.12 -17.21
C MET A 169 -17.76 -6.24 -16.81
N LEU A 170 -18.27 -6.23 -15.57
CA LEU A 170 -19.28 -7.18 -15.12
C LEU A 170 -20.61 -6.98 -15.86
N THR A 171 -21.00 -5.72 -16.10
CA THR A 171 -22.19 -5.38 -16.89
C THR A 171 -22.04 -5.88 -18.34
N ASP A 172 -20.88 -5.68 -18.94
CA ASP A 172 -20.57 -6.19 -20.28
C ASP A 172 -20.56 -7.72 -20.33
N SER A 173 -19.95 -8.37 -19.32
CA SER A 173 -19.91 -9.83 -19.19
C SER A 173 -21.31 -10.45 -19.20
N ALA A 174 -22.22 -9.89 -18.40
CA ALA A 174 -23.62 -10.29 -18.35
C ALA A 174 -24.41 -9.98 -19.64
N SER A 175 -23.98 -8.98 -20.41
CA SER A 175 -24.64 -8.59 -21.66
C SER A 175 -24.19 -9.46 -22.84
N ALA A 176 -22.89 -9.77 -22.92
CA ALA A 176 -22.30 -10.53 -24.02
C ALA A 176 -22.39 -12.05 -23.82
N ILE A 177 -22.49 -12.52 -22.57
CA ILE A 177 -22.68 -13.94 -22.18
C ILE A 177 -21.63 -14.86 -22.83
N LYS A 178 -20.37 -14.41 -22.90
CA LYS A 178 -19.29 -15.16 -23.56
C LYS A 178 -17.89 -15.00 -22.98
N TYR A 179 -17.62 -13.92 -22.24
CA TYR A 179 -16.26 -13.59 -21.80
C TYR A 179 -16.02 -13.91 -20.33
N TRP A 180 -14.85 -14.46 -20.05
CA TRP A 180 -14.30 -14.58 -18.70
C TRP A 180 -13.23 -13.52 -18.48
N TYR A 181 -13.54 -12.52 -17.65
CA TYR A 181 -12.63 -11.41 -17.37
C TYR A 181 -11.67 -11.74 -16.23
N PHE A 182 -10.37 -11.72 -16.51
CA PHE A 182 -9.30 -11.86 -15.52
C PHE A 182 -8.69 -10.48 -15.26
N ILE A 183 -9.05 -9.88 -14.13
CA ILE A 183 -8.69 -8.50 -13.81
C ILE A 183 -7.65 -8.52 -12.69
N ARG A 184 -6.39 -8.19 -13.04
CA ARG A 184 -5.36 -7.92 -12.04
C ARG A 184 -5.55 -6.53 -11.47
N LEU A 185 -5.53 -6.43 -10.14
CA LEU A 185 -5.60 -5.19 -9.40
C LEU A 185 -4.25 -4.90 -8.75
N MET A 186 -3.84 -3.63 -8.81
CA MET A 186 -2.65 -3.18 -8.11
C MET A 186 -2.73 -3.47 -6.61
N GLY A 187 -1.60 -3.81 -6.02
CA GLY A 187 -1.46 -4.11 -4.60
C GLY A 187 -0.27 -5.03 -4.39
N ALA A 188 0.90 -4.43 -4.14
CA ALA A 188 2.17 -5.16 -4.20
C ALA A 188 2.28 -6.28 -3.16
N GLU A 189 1.79 -6.00 -1.93
CA GLU A 189 1.85 -6.94 -0.81
C GLU A 189 0.43 -7.39 -0.39
N PRO A 190 -0.46 -6.54 0.17
CA PRO A 190 -1.74 -7.03 0.67
C PRO A 190 -2.90 -6.92 -0.32
N THR A 191 -3.97 -7.68 -0.02
CA THR A 191 -5.14 -7.80 -0.89
C THR A 191 -6.29 -6.81 -0.57
N HIS A 192 -6.03 -5.75 0.22
CA HIS A 192 -7.06 -4.79 0.67
C HIS A 192 -7.84 -4.15 -0.47
N LEU A 193 -7.16 -3.76 -1.55
CA LEU A 193 -7.78 -3.09 -2.69
C LEU A 193 -8.67 -4.03 -3.50
N ALA A 194 -8.25 -5.28 -3.70
CA ALA A 194 -9.07 -6.27 -4.39
C ALA A 194 -10.28 -6.69 -3.56
N MET A 195 -10.14 -6.78 -2.24
CA MET A 195 -11.25 -7.03 -1.32
C MET A 195 -12.30 -5.91 -1.37
N GLU A 196 -11.87 -4.64 -1.30
CA GLU A 196 -12.80 -3.50 -1.42
C GLU A 196 -13.52 -3.50 -2.77
N CYS A 197 -12.78 -3.70 -3.87
CA CYS A 197 -13.37 -3.79 -5.20
C CYS A 197 -14.39 -4.94 -5.32
N ALA A 198 -14.09 -6.09 -4.70
CA ALA A 198 -14.99 -7.23 -4.70
C ALA A 198 -16.27 -6.96 -3.90
N LEU A 199 -16.17 -6.33 -2.72
CA LEU A 199 -17.33 -5.94 -1.92
C LEU A 199 -18.24 -4.94 -2.67
N LYS A 200 -17.64 -4.02 -3.44
CA LYS A 200 -18.36 -3.01 -4.23
C LYS A 200 -18.99 -3.54 -5.52
N THR A 201 -18.41 -4.57 -6.14
CA THR A 201 -18.83 -5.02 -7.48
C THR A 201 -19.38 -6.45 -7.56
N GLN A 202 -19.11 -7.28 -6.55
CA GLN A 202 -19.60 -8.66 -6.41
C GLN A 202 -19.22 -9.58 -7.59
N PRO A 203 -17.92 -9.71 -7.93
CA PRO A 203 -17.44 -10.59 -9.00
C PRO A 203 -17.66 -12.07 -8.63
N ASN A 204 -17.61 -12.97 -9.62
CA ASN A 204 -17.77 -14.41 -9.34
C ASN A 204 -16.63 -14.97 -8.48
N ILE A 205 -15.41 -14.48 -8.71
CA ILE A 205 -14.22 -14.90 -7.96
C ILE A 205 -13.38 -13.67 -7.57
N VAL A 206 -12.92 -13.64 -6.33
CA VAL A 206 -11.83 -12.78 -5.87
C VAL A 206 -10.83 -13.66 -5.14
N LEU A 207 -9.56 -13.57 -5.53
CA LEU A 207 -8.46 -14.23 -4.85
C LEU A 207 -7.95 -13.34 -3.71
N VAL A 208 -7.74 -13.93 -2.54
CA VAL A 208 -7.15 -13.27 -1.36
C VAL A 208 -5.79 -13.91 -1.11
N SER A 209 -4.70 -13.19 -1.37
CA SER A 209 -3.34 -13.76 -1.31
C SER A 209 -3.02 -14.34 0.06
N GLU A 210 -3.46 -13.66 1.12
CA GLU A 210 -3.31 -14.06 2.51
C GLU A 210 -4.06 -15.38 2.81
N GLU A 211 -5.26 -15.58 2.25
CA GLU A 211 -6.02 -16.83 2.38
C GLU A 211 -5.29 -17.97 1.64
N CYS A 212 -4.81 -17.71 0.42
CA CYS A 212 -4.05 -18.69 -0.35
C CYS A 212 -2.79 -19.14 0.40
N ALA A 213 -2.03 -18.21 0.99
CA ALA A 213 -0.88 -18.53 1.82
C ALA A 213 -1.25 -19.30 3.08
N SER A 214 -2.30 -18.88 3.80
CA SER A 214 -2.76 -19.56 5.03
C SER A 214 -3.17 -21.01 4.79
N ARG A 215 -3.76 -21.30 3.62
CA ARG A 215 -4.16 -22.65 3.21
C ARG A 215 -3.08 -23.45 2.50
N ASN A 216 -1.90 -22.87 2.28
CA ASN A 216 -0.85 -23.42 1.42
C ASN A 216 -1.38 -23.83 0.02
N GLU A 217 -2.28 -23.03 -0.55
CA GLU A 217 -2.81 -23.26 -1.90
C GLU A 217 -1.66 -23.14 -2.93
N THR A 218 -1.52 -24.16 -3.78
CA THR A 218 -0.62 -24.12 -4.93
C THR A 218 -1.26 -23.36 -6.09
N LEU A 219 -0.46 -22.97 -7.08
CA LEU A 219 -1.02 -22.37 -8.31
C LEU A 219 -2.00 -23.33 -9.01
N THR A 220 -1.73 -24.63 -8.96
CA THR A 220 -2.62 -25.67 -9.49
C THR A 220 -3.96 -25.70 -8.74
N ASP A 221 -3.96 -25.55 -7.41
CA ASP A 221 -5.20 -25.49 -6.62
C ASP A 221 -6.04 -24.27 -6.97
N ILE A 222 -5.38 -23.11 -7.15
CA ILE A 222 -6.04 -21.87 -7.58
C ILE A 222 -6.66 -22.05 -8.96
N VAL A 223 -5.91 -22.63 -9.91
CA VAL A 223 -6.38 -22.90 -11.28
C VAL A 223 -7.56 -23.85 -11.27
N ASN A 224 -7.48 -24.95 -10.52
CA ASN A 224 -8.57 -25.92 -10.40
C ASN A 224 -9.83 -25.29 -9.80
N LYS A 225 -9.67 -24.48 -8.75
CA LYS A 225 -10.79 -23.75 -8.12
C LYS A 225 -11.50 -22.81 -9.10
N ILE A 226 -10.75 -22.12 -9.96
CA ILE A 226 -11.34 -21.27 -11.00
C ILE A 226 -12.01 -22.12 -12.08
N ALA A 227 -11.36 -23.20 -12.54
CA ALA A 227 -11.91 -24.11 -13.54
C ALA A 227 -13.20 -24.79 -13.06
N ASP A 228 -13.29 -25.17 -11.79
CA ASP A 228 -14.50 -25.73 -11.17
C ASP A 228 -15.67 -24.75 -11.21
N VAL A 229 -15.40 -23.46 -10.96
CA VAL A 229 -16.41 -22.41 -11.05
C VAL A 229 -16.84 -22.19 -12.51
N CYS A 230 -15.90 -22.19 -13.46
CA CYS A 230 -16.21 -22.11 -14.88
C CYS A 230 -17.10 -23.28 -15.33
N GLU A 231 -16.76 -24.51 -14.92
CA GLU A 231 -17.53 -25.72 -15.25
C GLU A 231 -18.93 -25.70 -14.64
N LYS A 232 -19.04 -25.32 -13.37
CA LYS A 232 -20.33 -25.19 -12.68
C LYS A 232 -21.23 -24.17 -13.36
N ARG A 233 -20.71 -22.97 -13.65
CA ARG A 233 -21.48 -21.92 -14.33
C ARG A 233 -21.85 -22.31 -15.75
N ALA A 234 -20.97 -22.99 -16.47
CA ALA A 234 -21.26 -23.51 -17.81
C ALA A 234 -22.39 -24.55 -17.79
N ALA A 235 -22.47 -25.39 -16.74
CA ALA A 235 -23.59 -26.32 -16.56
C ALA A 235 -24.94 -25.60 -16.37
N ASP A 236 -24.91 -24.41 -15.77
CA ASP A 236 -26.07 -23.51 -15.60
C ASP A 236 -26.34 -22.64 -16.85
N GLY A 237 -25.56 -22.80 -17.94
CA GLY A 237 -25.67 -22.01 -19.18
C GLY A 237 -24.90 -20.68 -19.16
N ASN A 238 -24.21 -20.37 -18.07
CA ASN A 238 -23.47 -19.12 -17.87
C ASN A 238 -22.00 -19.27 -18.26
N ASN A 239 -21.69 -19.07 -19.54
CA ASN A 239 -20.32 -19.21 -20.09
C ASN A 239 -19.46 -17.95 -19.95
N TYR A 240 -19.68 -17.18 -18.88
CA TYR A 240 -19.06 -15.89 -18.63
C TYR A 240 -18.89 -15.67 -17.12
N GLY A 241 -17.99 -14.75 -16.79
CA GLY A 241 -17.75 -14.36 -15.41
C GLY A 241 -16.53 -13.47 -15.25
N CYS A 242 -16.13 -13.24 -14.01
CA CYS A 242 -15.00 -12.40 -13.67
C CYS A 242 -14.21 -12.94 -12.47
N VAL A 243 -12.89 -12.83 -12.57
CA VAL A 243 -11.90 -13.18 -11.55
C VAL A 243 -11.08 -11.94 -11.23
N LEU A 244 -11.12 -11.49 -9.97
CA LEU A 244 -10.24 -10.45 -9.46
C LEU A 244 -8.97 -11.09 -8.86
N ILE A 245 -7.81 -10.61 -9.30
CA ILE A 245 -6.50 -11.16 -8.96
C ILE A 245 -5.63 -10.04 -8.35
N PRO A 246 -5.14 -10.17 -7.11
CA PRO A 246 -4.18 -9.21 -6.57
C PRO A 246 -2.83 -9.35 -7.28
N GLU A 247 -2.19 -8.22 -7.57
CA GLU A 247 -0.85 -8.15 -8.21
C GLU A 247 0.18 -9.01 -7.47
N GLY A 248 0.16 -8.98 -6.13
CA GLY A 248 1.10 -9.73 -5.29
C GLY A 248 0.87 -11.24 -5.18
N LEU A 249 -0.15 -11.83 -5.82
CA LEU A 249 -0.56 -13.23 -5.59
C LEU A 249 0.60 -14.24 -5.61
N LEU A 250 1.51 -14.15 -6.60
CA LEU A 250 2.61 -15.09 -6.75
C LEU A 250 3.60 -15.05 -5.57
N SER A 251 3.74 -13.91 -4.89
CA SER A 251 4.58 -13.77 -3.70
C SER A 251 4.01 -14.50 -2.47
N PHE A 252 2.75 -14.93 -2.51
CA PHE A 252 2.07 -15.67 -1.44
C PHE A 252 1.99 -17.17 -1.71
N VAL A 253 2.16 -17.59 -2.96
CA VAL A 253 2.27 -19.01 -3.32
C VAL A 253 3.70 -19.47 -3.02
N SER A 254 3.86 -20.37 -2.04
CA SER A 254 5.17 -20.78 -1.49
C SER A 254 6.22 -21.11 -2.56
N ALA A 255 5.88 -21.92 -3.55
CA ALA A 255 6.81 -22.32 -4.61
C ALA A 255 7.30 -21.12 -5.45
N PHE A 256 6.41 -20.17 -5.78
CA PHE A 256 6.76 -18.95 -6.50
C PHE A 256 7.53 -17.97 -5.62
N LYS A 257 7.16 -17.86 -4.34
CA LYS A 257 7.88 -17.03 -3.36
C LYS A 257 9.36 -17.45 -3.27
N HIS A 258 9.63 -18.75 -3.21
CA HIS A 258 10.99 -19.29 -3.21
C HIS A 258 11.73 -19.00 -4.52
N LEU A 259 11.10 -19.26 -5.66
CA LEU A 259 11.68 -18.96 -6.99
C LEU A 259 12.03 -17.46 -7.14
N ILE A 260 11.11 -16.57 -6.78
CA ILE A 260 11.32 -15.11 -6.81
C ILE A 260 12.44 -14.70 -5.85
N SER A 261 12.52 -15.31 -4.66
CA SER A 261 13.58 -15.03 -3.70
C SER A 261 14.96 -15.43 -4.21
N GLU A 262 15.11 -16.63 -4.78
CA GLU A 262 16.36 -17.09 -5.39
C GLU A 262 16.77 -16.16 -6.54
N PHE A 263 15.83 -15.82 -7.41
CA PHE A 263 16.05 -14.85 -8.47
C PHE A 263 16.46 -13.47 -7.96
N ASN A 264 15.86 -12.96 -6.89
CA ASN A 264 16.24 -11.68 -6.31
C ASN A 264 17.67 -11.74 -5.75
N GLN A 265 18.04 -12.85 -5.11
CA GLN A 265 19.40 -13.04 -4.58
C GLN A 265 20.44 -13.08 -5.69
N ILE A 266 20.21 -13.88 -6.74
CA ILE A 266 21.13 -14.01 -7.88
C ILE A 266 21.43 -12.65 -8.52
N PHE A 267 20.41 -11.82 -8.71
CA PHE A 267 20.57 -10.50 -9.35
C PHE A 267 21.18 -9.46 -8.41
N ARG A 268 20.89 -9.52 -7.11
CA ARG A 268 21.52 -8.62 -6.10
C ARG A 268 23.01 -8.89 -5.93
N GLU A 269 23.42 -10.16 -5.96
CA GLU A 269 24.83 -10.54 -5.77
C GLU A 269 25.63 -10.43 -7.07
N GLY A 270 24.98 -10.65 -8.22
CA GLY A 270 25.67 -10.81 -9.50
C GLY A 270 25.82 -9.54 -10.34
N VAL A 271 25.22 -8.41 -9.95
CA VAL A 271 25.05 -7.27 -10.85
C VAL A 271 25.09 -5.91 -10.16
N THR A 272 25.71 -4.91 -10.81
CA THR A 272 25.78 -3.51 -10.34
C THR A 272 25.12 -2.49 -11.26
N SER A 273 24.76 -2.86 -12.50
CA SER A 273 24.15 -1.97 -13.50
C SER A 273 23.00 -2.61 -14.27
N GLN A 274 22.08 -1.81 -14.82
CA GLN A 274 20.95 -2.32 -15.63
C GLN A 274 21.41 -3.15 -16.85
N ASP A 275 22.50 -2.75 -17.51
CA ASP A 275 23.04 -3.48 -18.67
C ASP A 275 23.54 -4.88 -18.29
N GLU A 276 24.17 -5.02 -17.13
CA GLU A 276 24.57 -6.31 -16.58
C GLU A 276 23.35 -7.17 -16.20
N GLN A 277 22.27 -6.55 -15.72
CA GLN A 277 21.03 -7.28 -15.36
C GLN A 277 20.43 -7.91 -16.62
N GLN A 278 20.37 -7.15 -17.71
CA GLN A 278 19.87 -7.63 -18.99
C GLN A 278 20.73 -8.76 -19.56
N LYS A 279 22.06 -8.63 -19.51
CA LYS A 279 22.99 -9.69 -19.96
C LYS A 279 22.82 -10.97 -19.15
N LEU A 280 22.69 -10.85 -17.83
CA LEU A 280 22.47 -12.00 -16.95
C LEU A 280 21.12 -12.66 -17.24
N ALA A 281 20.06 -11.88 -17.38
CA ALA A 281 18.72 -12.38 -17.72
C ALA A 281 18.73 -13.14 -19.06
N HIS A 282 19.34 -12.58 -20.11
CA HIS A 282 19.51 -13.25 -21.40
C HIS A 282 20.25 -14.59 -21.27
N LYS A 283 21.38 -14.60 -20.55
CA LYS A 283 22.17 -15.81 -20.34
C LYS A 283 21.40 -16.89 -19.58
N MET A 284 20.60 -16.51 -18.58
CA MET A 284 19.75 -17.43 -17.82
C MET A 284 18.60 -17.99 -18.66
N TYR A 285 18.08 -17.22 -19.62
CA TYR A 285 17.02 -17.68 -20.50
C TYR A 285 17.54 -18.61 -21.60
N GLU A 286 18.69 -18.30 -22.21
CA GLU A 286 19.25 -19.05 -23.36
C GLU A 286 19.96 -20.35 -22.97
N SER A 287 20.50 -20.44 -21.75
CA SER A 287 21.29 -21.59 -21.29
C SER A 287 20.62 -22.34 -20.14
N ASP A 288 19.99 -23.46 -20.48
CA ASP A 288 19.35 -24.38 -19.53
C ASP A 288 20.34 -24.91 -18.47
N GLU A 289 21.56 -25.25 -18.87
CA GLU A 289 22.62 -25.66 -17.94
C GLU A 289 23.01 -24.54 -16.97
N PHE A 290 23.07 -23.29 -17.45
CA PHE A 290 23.43 -22.16 -16.61
C PHE A 290 22.37 -21.87 -15.55
N ILE A 291 21.09 -21.84 -15.92
CA ILE A 291 20.01 -21.59 -14.95
C ILE A 291 19.84 -22.77 -13.97
N LYS A 292 20.00 -24.00 -14.45
CA LYS A 292 20.00 -25.20 -13.61
C LYS A 292 21.11 -25.18 -12.57
N GLY A 293 22.28 -24.63 -12.91
CA GLY A 293 23.39 -24.44 -11.97
C GLY A 293 23.18 -23.31 -10.95
N LYS A 294 22.17 -22.46 -11.13
CA LYS A 294 21.87 -21.30 -10.27
C LYS A 294 20.67 -21.51 -9.35
N LEU A 295 19.69 -22.30 -9.77
CA LEU A 295 18.46 -22.54 -9.02
C LEU A 295 18.53 -23.84 -8.22
N THR A 296 17.76 -23.92 -7.14
CA THR A 296 17.51 -25.19 -6.46
C THR A 296 16.72 -26.15 -7.36
N PRO A 297 16.83 -27.48 -7.16
CA PRO A 297 16.10 -28.45 -8.00
C PRO A 297 14.58 -28.21 -8.05
N TRP A 298 13.99 -27.77 -6.94
CA TRP A 298 12.57 -27.44 -6.85
C TRP A 298 12.20 -26.17 -7.63
N SER A 299 12.97 -25.09 -7.45
CA SER A 299 12.78 -23.82 -8.17
C SER A 299 12.98 -24.00 -9.68
N TYR A 300 13.98 -24.81 -10.06
CA TYR A 300 14.22 -25.17 -11.46
C TYR A 300 13.07 -25.96 -12.07
N SER A 301 12.55 -26.97 -11.36
CA SER A 301 11.39 -27.75 -11.83
C SER A 301 10.17 -26.85 -12.04
N LEU A 302 9.86 -25.96 -11.10
CA LEU A 302 8.80 -24.96 -11.28
C LEU A 302 9.07 -24.09 -12.50
N TYR A 303 10.26 -23.51 -12.62
CA TYR A 303 10.66 -22.67 -13.74
C TYR A 303 10.43 -23.35 -15.09
N GLN A 304 10.79 -24.63 -15.22
CA GLN A 304 10.59 -25.40 -16.46
C GLN A 304 9.11 -25.51 -16.87
N THR A 305 8.20 -25.61 -15.90
CA THR A 305 6.76 -25.72 -16.17
C THR A 305 6.10 -24.41 -16.59
N LEU A 306 6.77 -23.27 -16.40
CA LEU A 306 6.21 -21.96 -16.74
C LEU A 306 6.17 -21.75 -18.26
N PRO A 307 5.16 -21.04 -18.77
CA PRO A 307 5.16 -20.61 -20.17
C PRO A 307 6.27 -19.58 -20.43
N ASP A 308 6.76 -19.51 -21.66
CA ASP A 308 7.96 -18.73 -22.02
C ASP A 308 7.83 -17.24 -21.70
N PHE A 309 6.65 -16.66 -21.90
CA PHE A 309 6.42 -15.25 -21.56
C PHE A 309 6.62 -14.97 -20.06
N MET A 310 6.26 -15.92 -19.18
CA MET A 310 6.46 -15.79 -17.74
C MET A 310 7.91 -15.98 -17.34
N LYS A 311 8.63 -16.91 -17.99
CA LYS A 311 10.06 -17.10 -17.77
C LYS A 311 10.82 -15.81 -18.10
N LEU A 312 10.51 -15.21 -19.24
CA LEU A 312 11.09 -13.92 -19.66
C LEU A 312 10.78 -12.83 -18.65
N GLN A 313 9.50 -12.63 -18.28
CA GLN A 313 9.12 -11.58 -17.33
C GLN A 313 9.81 -11.71 -15.97
N LEU A 314 9.91 -12.92 -15.39
CA LEU A 314 10.59 -13.14 -14.10
C LEU A 314 12.11 -12.84 -14.16
N LEU A 315 12.73 -12.97 -15.33
CA LEU A 315 14.14 -12.70 -15.53
C LEU A 315 14.40 -11.21 -15.85
N THR A 316 13.59 -10.60 -16.72
CA THR A 316 13.84 -9.26 -17.26
C THR A 316 13.18 -8.12 -16.48
N GLU A 317 11.99 -8.34 -15.90
CA GLU A 317 11.25 -7.28 -15.22
C GLU A 317 11.77 -7.06 -13.79
N ARG A 318 12.77 -6.18 -13.67
CA ARG A 318 13.51 -5.91 -12.44
C ARG A 318 13.46 -4.44 -12.04
N GLU A 319 13.42 -4.20 -10.74
CA GLU A 319 13.71 -2.89 -10.15
C GLU A 319 15.23 -2.63 -10.19
N LEU A 320 15.66 -1.38 -9.99
CA LEU A 320 17.07 -0.99 -10.01
C LEU A 320 17.95 -1.82 -9.05
N GLU A 321 17.40 -2.17 -7.89
CA GLU A 321 18.03 -3.01 -6.86
C GLU A 321 18.07 -4.52 -7.21
N GLY A 322 17.59 -4.93 -8.40
CA GLY A 322 17.61 -6.32 -8.87
C GLY A 322 16.45 -7.18 -8.37
N SER A 323 15.50 -6.63 -7.60
CA SER A 323 14.28 -7.33 -7.21
C SER A 323 13.28 -7.42 -8.37
N VAL A 324 12.48 -8.49 -8.42
CA VAL A 324 11.42 -8.64 -9.43
C VAL A 324 10.38 -7.53 -9.29
N LYS A 325 10.09 -6.85 -10.40
CA LYS A 325 9.06 -5.82 -10.49
C LYS A 325 7.67 -6.43 -10.67
N LEU A 326 7.03 -6.80 -9.55
CA LEU A 326 5.73 -7.49 -9.53
C LEU A 326 4.64 -6.79 -10.37
N SER A 327 4.68 -5.46 -10.49
CA SER A 327 3.69 -4.70 -11.28
C SER A 327 3.72 -5.01 -12.78
N HIS A 328 4.84 -5.51 -13.29
CA HIS A 328 5.00 -5.91 -14.69
C HIS A 328 4.80 -7.41 -14.90
N ILE A 329 4.71 -8.19 -13.82
CA ILE A 329 4.44 -9.62 -13.92
C ILE A 329 2.94 -9.83 -14.21
N GLU A 330 2.65 -10.38 -15.39
CA GLU A 330 1.29 -10.53 -15.92
C GLU A 330 0.58 -11.76 -15.33
N THR A 331 0.39 -11.74 -14.01
CA THR A 331 -0.20 -12.84 -13.23
C THR A 331 -1.60 -13.24 -13.73
N GLU A 332 -2.41 -12.28 -14.16
CA GLU A 332 -3.72 -12.52 -14.78
C GLU A 332 -3.63 -13.35 -16.05
N LYS A 333 -2.60 -13.12 -16.88
CA LYS A 333 -2.40 -13.88 -18.12
C LYS A 333 -1.92 -15.28 -17.81
N LEU A 334 -1.03 -15.44 -16.83
CA LEU A 334 -0.60 -16.76 -16.35
C LEU A 334 -1.79 -17.57 -15.84
N VAL A 335 -2.60 -17.00 -14.95
CA VAL A 335 -3.76 -17.69 -14.39
C VAL A 335 -4.78 -18.01 -15.48
N ALA A 336 -5.09 -17.07 -16.37
CA ALA A 336 -6.01 -17.30 -17.50
C ALA A 336 -5.50 -18.41 -18.45
N TYR A 337 -4.20 -18.40 -18.77
CA TYR A 337 -3.57 -19.42 -19.61
C TYR A 337 -3.67 -20.82 -18.98
N LEU A 338 -3.35 -20.95 -17.69
CA LEU A 338 -3.41 -22.25 -17.01
C LEU A 338 -4.85 -22.75 -16.85
N VAL A 339 -5.81 -21.85 -16.61
CA VAL A 339 -7.24 -22.22 -16.58
C VAL A 339 -7.71 -22.68 -17.95
N ASP A 340 -7.29 -22.04 -19.04
CA ASP A 340 -7.62 -22.47 -20.41
C ASP A 340 -7.07 -23.88 -20.70
N GLU A 341 -5.80 -24.14 -20.34
CA GLU A 341 -5.19 -25.46 -20.49
C GLU A 341 -5.90 -26.53 -19.65
N GLU A 342 -6.32 -26.21 -18.43
CA GLU A 342 -7.08 -27.12 -17.57
C GLU A 342 -8.49 -27.39 -18.13
N LEU A 343 -9.21 -26.36 -18.59
CA LEU A 343 -10.52 -26.53 -19.20
C LEU A 343 -10.46 -27.30 -20.53
N LYS A 344 -9.37 -27.22 -21.30
CA LYS A 344 -9.15 -28.08 -22.47
C LYS A 344 -9.01 -29.55 -22.09
N LYS A 345 -8.29 -29.87 -21.00
CA LYS A 345 -8.21 -31.25 -20.48
C LYS A 345 -9.58 -31.76 -20.05
N ARG A 346 -10.35 -30.94 -19.32
CA ARG A 346 -11.72 -31.25 -18.91
C ARG A 346 -12.66 -31.42 -20.09
N LYS A 347 -12.46 -30.65 -21.17
CA LYS A 347 -13.20 -30.80 -22.43
C LYS A 347 -12.88 -32.11 -23.13
N ALA A 348 -11.62 -32.52 -23.16
CA ALA A 348 -11.20 -33.83 -23.68
C ALA A 348 -11.76 -34.99 -22.83
N ALA A 349 -11.89 -34.79 -21.51
CA ALA A 349 -12.54 -35.73 -20.59
C ALA A 349 -14.08 -35.70 -20.64
N GLY A 350 -14.67 -34.73 -21.34
CA GLY A 350 -16.13 -34.59 -21.49
C GLY A 350 -16.87 -33.93 -20.31
N THR A 351 -16.15 -33.46 -19.28
CA THR A 351 -16.76 -32.78 -18.11
C THR A 351 -17.06 -31.30 -18.40
N TYR A 352 -16.29 -30.67 -19.28
CA TYR A 352 -16.53 -29.28 -19.73
C TYR A 352 -16.96 -29.22 -21.19
N LYS A 353 -18.15 -28.65 -21.48
CA LYS A 353 -18.72 -28.63 -22.84
C LYS A 353 -18.80 -27.23 -23.48
N ALA A 354 -18.54 -26.19 -22.71
CA ALA A 354 -18.67 -24.81 -23.16
C ALA A 354 -17.44 -24.30 -23.90
N ALA A 355 -17.57 -23.09 -24.47
CA ALA A 355 -16.44 -22.30 -24.93
C ALA A 355 -15.88 -21.49 -23.76
N PHE A 356 -14.57 -21.34 -23.72
CA PHE A 356 -13.88 -20.47 -22.75
C PHE A 356 -13.15 -19.39 -23.54
N ALA A 357 -13.48 -18.12 -23.27
CA ALA A 357 -12.89 -16.97 -23.93
C ALA A 357 -12.36 -16.00 -22.86
N PRO A 358 -11.11 -16.19 -22.39
CA PRO A 358 -10.53 -15.34 -21.37
C PRO A 358 -10.15 -13.98 -21.95
N VAL A 359 -10.42 -12.91 -21.20
CA VAL A 359 -9.98 -11.54 -21.50
C VAL A 359 -9.28 -10.99 -20.27
N THR A 360 -8.07 -10.47 -20.44
CA THR A 360 -7.21 -10.04 -19.33
C THR A 360 -7.11 -8.53 -19.25
N HIS A 361 -7.19 -7.97 -18.05
CA HIS A 361 -6.99 -6.55 -17.78
C HIS A 361 -6.07 -6.34 -16.58
N PHE A 362 -5.29 -5.26 -16.60
CA PHE A 362 -4.57 -4.78 -15.44
C PHE A 362 -5.06 -3.39 -15.04
N PHE A 363 -5.58 -3.26 -13.83
CA PHE A 363 -5.99 -1.98 -13.27
C PHE A 363 -5.02 -1.52 -12.16
N GLY A 364 -4.34 -0.41 -12.43
CA GLY A 364 -3.35 0.19 -11.55
C GLY A 364 -3.08 1.66 -11.89
N TYR A 365 -2.39 1.91 -13.01
CA TYR A 365 -1.95 3.27 -13.35
C TYR A 365 -3.08 4.31 -13.44
N GLN A 366 -4.26 3.90 -13.92
CA GLN A 366 -5.42 4.77 -14.06
C GLN A 366 -6.05 5.21 -12.72
N GLY A 367 -5.83 4.48 -11.63
CA GLY A 367 -6.37 4.83 -10.31
C GLY A 367 -5.45 5.76 -9.50
N ARG A 368 -4.14 5.70 -9.72
CA ARG A 368 -3.13 6.48 -8.97
C ARG A 368 -3.21 7.99 -9.19
N CYS A 369 -3.69 8.40 -10.36
CA CYS A 369 -3.81 9.81 -10.75
C CYS A 369 -5.27 10.20 -11.03
N GLY A 370 -6.23 9.38 -10.59
CA GLY A 370 -7.65 9.74 -10.66
C GLY A 370 -7.93 11.04 -9.91
N HIS A 371 -8.97 11.76 -10.32
CA HIS A 371 -9.40 12.96 -9.59
C HIS A 371 -9.81 12.54 -8.16
N PRO A 372 -9.19 13.11 -7.11
CA PRO A 372 -9.40 12.66 -5.74
C PRO A 372 -10.87 12.82 -5.34
N SER A 373 -11.41 11.81 -4.68
CA SER A 373 -12.74 11.88 -4.07
C SER A 373 -12.78 13.01 -3.04
N LEU A 374 -13.99 13.46 -2.67
CA LEU A 374 -14.15 14.45 -1.61
C LEU A 374 -13.49 13.98 -0.29
N PHE A 375 -13.53 12.67 -0.02
CA PHE A 375 -12.86 12.06 1.12
C PHE A 375 -11.33 12.26 1.06
N ASP A 376 -10.68 11.87 -0.03
CA ASP A 376 -9.21 12.01 -0.18
C ASP A 376 -8.79 13.49 -0.26
N CYS A 377 -9.64 14.37 -0.80
CA CYS A 377 -9.42 15.82 -0.77
C CYS A 377 -9.37 16.35 0.67
N SER A 378 -10.37 16.01 1.48
CA SER A 378 -10.43 16.40 2.90
C SER A 378 -9.31 15.76 3.70
N LEU A 379 -9.02 14.48 3.46
CA LEU A 379 -7.97 13.73 4.14
C LEU A 379 -6.59 14.32 3.84
N GLY A 380 -6.29 14.58 2.57
CA GLY A 380 -5.01 15.18 2.15
C GLY A 380 -4.79 16.57 2.75
N SER A 381 -5.80 17.44 2.69
CA SER A 381 -5.71 18.80 3.27
C SER A 381 -5.55 18.75 4.79
N THR A 382 -6.27 17.84 5.46
CA THR A 382 -6.12 17.64 6.91
C THR A 382 -4.73 17.10 7.27
N TYR A 383 -4.19 16.14 6.52
CA TYR A 383 -2.84 15.63 6.74
C TYR A 383 -1.78 16.71 6.60
N GLY A 384 -1.86 17.53 5.55
CA GLY A 384 -0.92 18.62 5.32
C GLY A 384 -0.96 19.66 6.44
N PHE A 385 -2.17 20.10 6.84
CA PHE A 385 -2.34 21.06 7.92
C PHE A 385 -1.84 20.50 9.26
N ALA A 386 -2.19 19.26 9.56
CA ALA A 386 -1.76 18.55 10.76
C ALA A 386 -0.25 18.41 10.85
N ALA A 387 0.44 18.09 9.75
CA ALA A 387 1.89 18.00 9.73
C ALA A 387 2.57 19.32 10.15
N GLY A 388 2.05 20.45 9.70
CA GLY A 388 2.48 21.78 10.16
C GLY A 388 2.29 21.97 11.67
N VAL A 389 1.12 21.59 12.20
CA VAL A 389 0.83 21.66 13.64
C VAL A 389 1.75 20.76 14.48
N LEU A 390 2.06 19.54 14.01
CA LEU A 390 3.00 18.66 14.71
C LEU A 390 4.42 19.24 14.74
N LEU A 391 4.86 19.87 13.64
CA LEU A 391 6.13 20.61 13.60
C LEU A 391 6.15 21.80 14.55
N GLU A 392 5.05 22.57 14.61
CA GLU A 392 4.86 23.70 15.53
C GLU A 392 4.99 23.28 17.00
N ASN A 393 4.50 22.09 17.33
CA ASN A 393 4.62 21.51 18.66
C ASN A 393 5.96 20.79 18.91
N GLY A 394 6.91 20.89 17.98
CA GLY A 394 8.27 20.37 18.12
C GLY A 394 8.40 18.86 18.04
N LEU A 395 7.42 18.17 17.45
CA LEU A 395 7.45 16.71 17.27
C LEU A 395 8.39 16.32 16.13
N ASN A 396 9.03 15.15 16.27
CA ASN A 396 10.00 14.61 15.32
C ASN A 396 9.80 13.10 15.18
N ALA A 397 10.05 12.56 13.99
CA ALA A 397 9.92 11.14 13.66
C ALA A 397 8.54 10.54 14.01
N VAL A 398 7.48 11.33 13.77
CA VAL A 398 6.09 10.89 13.91
C VAL A 398 5.42 10.84 12.54
N THR A 399 4.49 9.90 12.36
CA THR A 399 3.56 9.91 11.24
C THR A 399 2.26 10.59 11.66
N VAL A 400 1.70 11.43 10.80
CA VAL A 400 0.38 12.02 11.03
C VAL A 400 -0.65 10.90 11.06
N THR A 401 -1.60 11.00 12.00
CA THR A 401 -2.79 10.16 12.03
C THR A 401 -4.06 10.98 12.07
N ILE A 402 -5.09 10.45 11.43
CA ILE A 402 -6.46 10.96 11.44
C ILE A 402 -7.36 9.76 11.79
N ASN A 403 -8.14 9.92 12.85
CA ASN A 403 -9.05 8.92 13.39
C ASN A 403 -10.51 9.36 13.26
N SER A 404 -11.42 8.39 13.38
CA SER A 404 -12.85 8.54 13.17
C SER A 404 -13.17 8.97 11.73
N VAL A 405 -12.43 8.43 10.75
CA VAL A 405 -12.57 8.82 9.34
C VAL A 405 -13.92 8.43 8.75
N ASN A 406 -14.67 7.54 9.42
CA ASN A 406 -16.05 7.17 9.11
C ASN A 406 -17.08 8.27 9.45
N LEU A 407 -16.72 9.24 10.28
CA LEU A 407 -17.55 10.42 10.58
C LEU A 407 -17.25 11.57 9.63
N ALA A 408 -18.02 12.65 9.73
CA ALA A 408 -17.80 13.85 8.93
C ALA A 408 -16.42 14.47 9.24
N PRO A 409 -15.76 15.15 8.27
CA PRO A 409 -14.43 15.73 8.49
C PRO A 409 -14.29 16.67 9.70
N SER A 410 -15.37 17.31 10.11
CA SER A 410 -15.43 18.16 11.31
C SER A 410 -15.28 17.39 12.63
N GLU A 411 -15.51 16.08 12.63
CA GLU A 411 -15.45 15.21 13.79
C GLU A 411 -14.17 14.37 13.84
N TRP A 412 -13.32 14.49 12.82
CA TRP A 412 -12.05 13.77 12.74
C TRP A 412 -11.11 14.20 13.86
N ARG A 413 -10.41 13.21 14.42
CA ARG A 413 -9.40 13.43 15.45
C ARG A 413 -8.02 13.33 14.82
N VAL A 414 -7.19 14.34 15.05
CA VAL A 414 -5.88 14.46 14.41
C VAL A 414 -4.78 14.29 15.45
N GLY A 415 -3.71 13.59 15.11
CA GLY A 415 -2.57 13.38 16.01
C GLY A 415 -1.29 12.96 15.28
N GLY A 416 -0.29 12.54 16.07
CA GLY A 416 0.96 11.98 15.57
C GLY A 416 1.31 10.69 16.29
N VAL A 417 1.68 9.66 15.52
CA VAL A 417 2.13 8.36 16.04
C VAL A 417 3.65 8.28 15.90
N PRO A 418 4.42 8.03 16.98
CA PRO A 418 5.85 7.80 16.89
C PRO A 418 6.17 6.63 15.98
N ILE A 419 6.95 6.85 14.92
CA ILE A 419 7.28 5.80 13.94
C ILE A 419 7.99 4.62 14.62
N LEU A 420 8.81 4.90 15.64
CA LEU A 420 9.48 3.88 16.46
C LEU A 420 8.51 2.83 17.03
N SER A 421 7.26 3.20 17.33
CA SER A 421 6.24 2.27 17.84
C SER A 421 5.68 1.32 16.78
N LEU A 422 5.96 1.57 15.50
CA LEU A 422 5.49 0.78 14.36
C LEU A 422 6.59 -0.14 13.79
N LEU A 423 7.84 0.01 14.26
CA LEU A 423 8.97 -0.78 13.81
C LEU A 423 8.90 -2.20 14.36
N LYS A 424 9.06 -3.20 13.48
CA LYS A 424 9.07 -4.63 13.81
C LYS A 424 10.39 -5.25 13.35
N SER A 425 10.92 -6.22 14.11
CA SER A 425 12.06 -7.05 13.68
C SER A 425 11.57 -8.20 12.82
N GLN A 426 11.26 -7.89 11.57
CA GLN A 426 10.74 -8.85 10.60
C GLN A 426 11.38 -8.57 9.24
N PRO A 427 11.85 -9.60 8.51
CA PRO A 427 12.45 -9.40 7.20
C PRO A 427 11.45 -8.76 6.23
N LYS A 428 11.88 -7.71 5.53
CA LYS A 428 11.11 -7.06 4.46
C LYS A 428 11.97 -6.91 3.22
N SER A 429 11.38 -7.12 2.04
CA SER A 429 12.11 -6.98 0.78
C SER A 429 12.68 -5.57 0.65
N GLY A 430 13.93 -5.46 0.20
CA GLY A 430 14.64 -4.18 0.04
C GLY A 430 15.30 -3.66 1.33
N PHE A 431 15.16 -4.38 2.45
CA PHE A 431 15.84 -4.07 3.72
C PHE A 431 16.74 -5.24 4.16
N PRO A 432 17.86 -4.98 4.86
CA PRO A 432 18.64 -6.01 5.54
C PRO A 432 17.77 -6.79 6.53
N SER A 433 17.98 -8.11 6.66
CA SER A 433 17.19 -8.98 7.55
C SER A 433 17.29 -8.60 9.03
N THR A 434 18.35 -7.88 9.41
CA THR A 434 18.60 -7.41 10.78
C THR A 434 18.03 -6.03 11.07
N GLN A 435 17.53 -5.31 10.05
CA GLN A 435 17.01 -3.95 10.20
C GLN A 435 15.57 -3.97 10.70
N LEU A 436 15.24 -3.08 11.63
CA LEU A 436 13.87 -2.84 12.05
C LEU A 436 13.11 -2.07 10.95
N VAL A 437 11.91 -2.51 10.63
CA VAL A 437 11.11 -1.95 9.53
C VAL A 437 9.65 -1.78 9.92
N VAL A 438 8.97 -0.80 9.32
CA VAL A 438 7.52 -0.75 9.34
C VAL A 438 6.98 -1.67 8.25
N ASN A 439 6.27 -2.72 8.65
CA ASN A 439 5.66 -3.66 7.71
C ASN A 439 4.34 -3.16 7.16
N SER A 440 4.02 -3.64 5.96
CA SER A 440 2.69 -3.48 5.39
C SER A 440 1.72 -4.36 6.16
N GLU A 441 0.57 -3.82 6.54
CA GLU A 441 -0.42 -4.60 7.26
C GLU A 441 -1.22 -5.44 6.26
N MET A 442 -1.19 -6.76 6.47
CA MET A 442 -1.86 -7.74 5.61
C MET A 442 -3.37 -7.79 5.89
N VAL A 443 -4.15 -8.39 4.99
CA VAL A 443 -5.57 -8.66 5.28
C VAL A 443 -5.69 -9.61 6.48
N ASP A 444 -6.37 -9.14 7.52
CA ASP A 444 -6.71 -9.96 8.68
C ASP A 444 -7.83 -10.95 8.32
N LEU A 445 -7.50 -12.24 8.28
CA LEU A 445 -8.44 -13.32 7.97
C LEU A 445 -9.45 -13.58 9.09
N GLU A 446 -9.24 -13.04 10.29
CA GLU A 446 -10.22 -13.03 11.39
C GLU A 446 -11.00 -11.71 11.46
N GLY A 447 -10.53 -10.70 10.71
CA GLY A 447 -11.09 -9.35 10.68
C GLY A 447 -12.48 -9.28 10.05
N LYS A 448 -13.29 -8.33 10.53
CA LYS A 448 -14.67 -8.08 10.06
C LYS A 448 -14.78 -7.93 8.53
N PRO A 449 -13.91 -7.18 7.83
CA PRO A 449 -14.02 -7.04 6.37
C PRO A 449 -13.92 -8.37 5.63
N TYR A 450 -12.96 -9.21 6.01
CA TYR A 450 -12.77 -10.51 5.38
C TYR A 450 -13.90 -11.48 5.73
N GLN A 451 -14.33 -11.51 6.99
CA GLN A 451 -15.46 -12.34 7.42
C GLN A 451 -16.75 -11.93 6.70
N HIS A 452 -16.98 -10.63 6.51
CA HIS A 452 -18.08 -10.12 5.71
C HIS A 452 -17.97 -10.60 4.26
N LEU A 453 -16.80 -10.42 3.60
CA LEU A 453 -16.57 -10.94 2.25
C LEU A 453 -16.90 -12.44 2.15
N LYS A 454 -16.43 -13.26 3.09
CA LYS A 454 -16.69 -14.71 3.08
C LYS A 454 -18.15 -15.08 3.29
N SER A 455 -18.90 -14.29 4.05
CA SER A 455 -20.33 -14.51 4.26
C SER A 455 -21.16 -14.35 2.97
N VAL A 456 -20.72 -13.49 2.05
CA VAL A 456 -21.44 -13.18 0.80
C VAL A 456 -20.84 -13.83 -0.44
N GLN A 457 -19.52 -14.09 -0.46
CA GLN A 457 -18.80 -14.55 -1.66
C GLN A 457 -19.37 -15.85 -2.26
N ARG A 458 -19.94 -16.75 -1.43
CA ARG A 458 -20.45 -18.05 -1.89
C ARG A 458 -21.61 -17.91 -2.88
N SER A 459 -22.46 -16.89 -2.75
CA SER A 459 -23.58 -16.70 -3.69
C SER A 459 -23.10 -16.20 -5.05
N TRP A 460 -22.04 -15.40 -5.10
CA TRP A 460 -21.53 -14.75 -6.32
C TRP A 460 -21.00 -15.73 -7.37
N ILE A 461 -20.60 -16.93 -6.94
CA ILE A 461 -20.14 -18.00 -7.83
C ILE A 461 -21.26 -18.41 -8.79
N SER A 462 -22.47 -18.62 -8.29
CA SER A 462 -23.58 -19.18 -9.07
C SER A 462 -24.60 -18.13 -9.49
N VAL A 463 -24.78 -17.06 -8.72
CA VAL A 463 -25.78 -16.02 -8.98
C VAL A 463 -25.07 -14.71 -9.32
N ASP A 464 -25.45 -14.12 -10.45
CA ASP A 464 -24.94 -12.82 -10.85
C ASP A 464 -25.60 -11.73 -10.01
N GLN A 465 -24.86 -11.25 -9.02
CA GLN A 465 -25.27 -10.17 -8.12
C GLN A 465 -24.45 -8.89 -8.40
N TYR A 466 -24.00 -8.72 -9.65
CA TYR A 466 -23.09 -7.65 -10.02
C TYR A 466 -23.62 -6.27 -9.63
N LYS A 467 -22.73 -5.47 -9.06
CA LYS A 467 -22.99 -4.08 -8.73
C LYS A 467 -22.10 -3.18 -9.58
N ASN A 468 -22.70 -2.16 -10.18
CA ASN A 468 -21.97 -1.11 -10.88
C ASN A 468 -22.10 0.19 -10.07
N PRO A 469 -21.05 0.61 -9.34
CA PRO A 469 -21.13 1.79 -8.47
C PRO A 469 -21.15 3.13 -9.24
N GLY A 470 -20.87 3.12 -10.54
CA GLY A 470 -20.78 4.35 -11.34
C GLY A 470 -19.55 5.22 -11.02
N PRO A 471 -19.42 6.38 -11.67
CA PRO A 471 -18.29 7.30 -11.48
C PRO A 471 -18.37 8.07 -10.16
N ILE A 472 -17.20 8.49 -9.66
CA ILE A 472 -17.08 9.40 -8.52
C ILE A 472 -17.86 10.68 -8.80
N GLN A 473 -18.67 11.12 -7.84
CA GLN A 473 -19.48 12.34 -7.91
C GLN A 473 -18.88 13.43 -7.03
N PHE A 474 -19.00 14.69 -7.46
CA PHE A 474 -18.40 15.86 -6.77
C PHE A 474 -19.40 16.97 -6.41
N TYR A 475 -20.64 16.93 -6.94
CA TYR A 475 -21.57 18.07 -6.91
C TYR A 475 -22.97 17.76 -6.35
N LEU A 476 -23.16 16.60 -5.70
CA LEU A 476 -24.48 16.23 -5.17
C LEU A 476 -24.66 16.80 -3.75
N LYS A 477 -25.76 17.53 -3.54
CA LYS A 477 -26.08 18.24 -2.27
C LYS A 477 -26.24 17.32 -1.05
N ASP A 478 -26.59 16.05 -1.26
CA ASP A 478 -26.89 15.07 -0.21
C ASP A 478 -25.93 13.87 -0.23
N GLN A 479 -24.65 14.06 -0.60
CA GLN A 479 -23.69 12.98 -0.42
C GLN A 479 -23.49 12.70 1.06
N GLN A 480 -23.95 11.53 1.50
CA GLN A 480 -23.47 10.94 2.74
C GLN A 480 -21.95 10.78 2.61
N HIS A 481 -21.24 11.04 3.72
CA HIS A 481 -19.80 10.83 3.81
C HIS A 481 -19.49 9.35 3.57
N GLU A 482 -19.15 8.99 2.34
CA GLU A 482 -18.90 7.61 1.94
C GLU A 482 -17.41 7.29 1.99
N VAL A 483 -17.06 6.40 2.92
CA VAL A 483 -15.73 5.78 3.04
C VAL A 483 -15.72 4.37 2.44
N PRO A 484 -14.53 3.81 2.14
CA PRO A 484 -14.38 2.42 1.74
C PRO A 484 -15.07 1.46 2.71
N MET A 485 -15.70 0.42 2.19
CA MET A 485 -16.46 -0.55 2.98
C MET A 485 -15.57 -1.30 3.97
N VAL A 486 -14.32 -1.59 3.59
CA VAL A 486 -13.29 -2.16 4.47
C VAL A 486 -13.05 -1.26 5.68
N ILE A 487 -12.86 0.05 5.48
CA ILE A 487 -12.64 1.03 6.56
C ILE A 487 -13.87 1.12 7.45
N ASN A 488 -15.06 1.20 6.85
CA ASN A 488 -16.30 1.24 7.62
C ASN A 488 -16.45 -0.02 8.49
N GLN A 489 -16.22 -1.21 7.94
CA GLN A 489 -16.30 -2.48 8.70
C GLN A 489 -15.30 -2.53 9.86
N LEU A 490 -14.10 -1.95 9.70
CA LEU A 490 -13.07 -1.93 10.74
C LEU A 490 -13.44 -0.98 11.89
N TYR A 491 -14.01 0.19 11.59
CA TYR A 491 -14.19 1.28 12.56
C TYR A 491 -15.65 1.63 12.92
N ASN A 492 -16.63 0.91 12.40
CA ASN A 492 -18.06 1.11 12.72
C ASN A 492 -18.47 0.56 14.10
N THR A 493 -17.53 0.07 14.89
CA THR A 493 -17.74 -0.16 16.33
C THR A 493 -16.92 0.84 17.10
N THR A 494 -17.56 1.58 18.01
CA THR A 494 -16.89 2.34 19.06
C THR A 494 -15.99 1.37 19.81
N THR A 495 -14.69 1.37 19.50
CA THR A 495 -13.74 0.60 20.29
C THR A 495 -13.78 1.18 21.68
N ASN A 496 -14.13 0.34 22.65
CA ASN A 496 -14.02 0.72 24.03
C ASN A 496 -12.53 0.95 24.28
N ILE A 497 -12.13 2.20 24.50
CA ILE A 497 -10.74 2.60 24.75
C ILE A 497 -10.14 1.73 25.87
N SER A 498 -10.95 1.27 26.81
CA SER A 498 -10.58 0.32 27.86
C SER A 498 -10.14 -1.05 27.32
N GLU A 499 -10.81 -1.60 26.31
CA GLU A 499 -10.40 -2.86 25.65
C GLU A 499 -9.13 -2.69 24.84
N GLU A 500 -9.01 -1.58 24.12
CA GLU A 500 -7.80 -1.24 23.38
C GLU A 500 -6.58 -1.13 24.30
N ILE A 501 -6.75 -0.53 25.47
CA ILE A 501 -5.70 -0.39 26.48
C ILE A 501 -5.40 -1.74 27.13
N ARG A 502 -6.42 -2.56 27.42
CA ARG A 502 -6.21 -3.94 27.91
C ARG A 502 -5.44 -4.78 26.89
N GLY A 503 -5.76 -4.67 25.60
CA GLY A 503 -5.02 -5.32 24.52
C GLY A 503 -3.57 -4.85 24.45
N LEU A 504 -3.33 -3.54 24.63
CA LEU A 504 -1.98 -2.98 24.69
C LEU A 504 -1.19 -3.56 25.88
N CYS A 505 -1.81 -3.59 27.06
CA CYS A 505 -1.22 -4.16 28.26
C CYS A 505 -0.92 -5.65 28.07
N ALA A 506 -1.82 -6.42 27.45
CA ALA A 506 -1.64 -7.84 27.19
C ALA A 506 -0.51 -8.11 26.17
N SER A 507 -0.42 -7.32 25.09
CA SER A 507 0.67 -7.42 24.12
C SER A 507 2.01 -7.10 24.78
N ILE A 508 2.10 -6.00 25.53
CA ILE A 508 3.31 -5.61 26.26
C ILE A 508 3.70 -6.68 27.28
N GLN A 509 2.72 -7.29 27.96
CA GLN A 509 2.98 -8.36 28.93
C GLN A 509 3.49 -9.63 28.25
N ASN A 510 2.94 -10.00 27.08
CA ASN A 510 3.42 -11.12 26.28
C ASN A 510 4.83 -10.86 25.73
N ASP A 511 5.09 -9.68 25.17
CA ASP A 511 6.41 -9.35 24.63
C ASP A 511 7.46 -9.31 25.75
N ALA A 512 7.11 -8.77 26.92
CA ALA A 512 8.00 -8.74 28.09
C ALA A 512 8.22 -10.12 28.75
N LEU A 513 7.32 -11.08 28.58
CA LEU A 513 7.45 -12.45 29.10
C LEU A 513 8.55 -13.25 28.39
N PHE A 514 8.93 -12.88 27.16
CA PHE A 514 9.88 -13.62 26.33
C PHE A 514 11.16 -12.87 25.96
N THR A 515 11.35 -11.62 26.41
CA THR A 515 12.53 -10.81 26.06
C THR A 515 13.58 -10.73 27.20
N GLU A 516 14.84 -11.09 26.90
CA GLU A 516 16.01 -10.84 27.79
C GLU A 516 16.57 -9.41 27.70
N HIS A 517 15.95 -8.55 26.88
CA HIS A 517 16.48 -7.25 26.50
C HIS A 517 15.94 -6.11 27.37
N GLN A 518 16.78 -5.60 28.29
CA GLN A 518 16.45 -4.56 29.26
C GLN A 518 15.91 -3.25 28.65
N HIS A 519 16.30 -2.91 27.42
CA HIS A 519 15.86 -1.70 26.71
C HIS A 519 14.40 -1.77 26.23
N LEU A 520 13.92 -2.96 25.85
CA LEU A 520 12.50 -3.19 25.51
C LEU A 520 11.61 -3.03 26.74
N LEU A 521 12.09 -3.46 27.92
CA LEU A 521 11.42 -3.29 29.20
C LEU A 521 11.24 -1.80 29.57
N TYR A 522 12.24 -0.95 29.35
CA TYR A 522 12.13 0.50 29.58
C TYR A 522 11.16 1.18 28.60
N ALA A 523 11.16 0.78 27.32
CA ALA A 523 10.24 1.28 26.31
C ALA A 523 8.78 0.86 26.62
N ALA A 524 8.58 -0.37 27.05
CA ALA A 524 7.29 -0.89 27.53
C ALA A 524 6.78 -0.11 28.75
N LEU A 525 7.63 0.15 29.74
CA LEU A 525 7.27 0.87 30.97
C LEU A 525 6.94 2.35 30.69
N SER A 526 7.65 2.97 29.74
CA SER A 526 7.35 4.32 29.25
C SER A 526 5.99 4.36 28.54
N SER A 527 5.73 3.39 27.65
CA SER A 527 4.46 3.28 26.91
C SER A 527 3.27 3.05 27.84
N LEU A 528 3.42 2.20 28.87
CA LEU A 528 2.41 1.97 29.91
C LEU A 528 2.15 3.22 30.76
N LYS A 529 3.17 4.01 31.08
CA LYS A 529 3.01 5.28 31.79
C LYS A 529 2.23 6.30 30.96
N SER A 530 2.54 6.41 29.67
CA SER A 530 1.81 7.29 28.74
C SER A 530 0.36 6.84 28.58
N ALA A 531 0.11 5.53 28.41
CA ALA A 531 -1.25 4.99 28.36
C ALA A 531 -2.03 5.31 29.65
N LYS A 532 -1.42 5.15 30.82
CA LYS A 532 -2.02 5.50 32.12
C LYS A 532 -2.37 6.99 32.24
N GLN A 533 -1.52 7.88 31.72
CA GLN A 533 -1.80 9.32 31.70
C GLN A 533 -3.01 9.65 30.81
N VAL A 534 -3.13 9.01 29.64
CA VAL A 534 -4.29 9.18 28.76
C VAL A 534 -5.58 8.70 29.43
N ILE A 535 -5.55 7.54 30.11
CA ILE A 535 -6.70 7.03 30.88
C ILE A 535 -7.11 8.03 31.97
N ASN A 536 -6.14 8.51 32.75
CA ASN A 536 -6.41 9.44 33.84
C ASN A 536 -6.96 10.79 33.34
N SER A 537 -6.55 11.25 32.16
CA SER A 537 -7.15 12.45 31.54
C SER A 537 -8.58 12.21 31.06
N MET A 538 -8.92 10.99 30.63
CA MET A 538 -10.27 10.63 30.20
C MET A 538 -11.23 10.47 31.37
N SER A 539 -10.77 9.92 32.50
CA SER A 539 -11.58 9.83 33.72
C SER A 539 -11.94 11.19 34.31
N ASN A 540 -11.07 12.20 34.16
CA ASN A 540 -11.33 13.55 34.64
C ASN A 540 -12.35 14.32 33.79
N GLN A 541 -12.58 13.92 32.54
CA GLN A 541 -13.60 14.52 31.65
C GLN A 541 -15.01 13.97 31.88
N MET A 542 -15.18 12.95 32.74
CA MET A 542 -16.51 12.40 33.12
C MET A 542 -17.00 12.92 34.48
N THR A 543 -16.20 13.75 35.16
CA THR A 543 -16.51 14.31 36.49
C THR A 543 -16.76 15.82 36.50
N ASP A 544 -16.63 16.48 35.36
CA ASP A 544 -17.07 17.87 35.09
C ASP A 544 -18.16 17.84 34.01
#